data_AF-A0A815IR93-F1
#
_entry.id   AF-A0A815IR93-F1
#
_cell.length_a   1.000
_cell.length_b   1.000
_cell.length_c   1.000
_cell.angle_alpha   90.00
_cell.angle_beta   90.00
_cell.angle_gamma   90.00
#
_symmetry.space_group_name_H-M   'P 1'
#
loop_
_entity.id
_entity.type
_entity.pdbx_description
1 polymer ?
#
loop_
_entity_poly.entity_id
_entity_poly.type
_entity_poly.pdbx_seq_one_letter_code
_entity_poly.pdbx_strand_id
1 'polypeptide(L)'
;MNLLEKSSVHNRGSMRIISPSPPYNNTGRATINSTRDLIIQGFQCVLQLLNTINTISSEDKLNALKQILELNNDFPNEKVKSLVQLTFSSENSNELDEWIGWMKSRLAHFVNACEVECHLVIQTQSSIEYKSNNTEALYSIGFQLDPQTLIQHQNFSSCLKKFVDQFDLYPNRKESMKISYKIFSIHDWKLERMQAKLQRTTK
;
A
#
# COMPACT_ATOMS: atom_id res chain seq x y z
N MET A 1 -38.22 -10.31 -5.34
CA MET A 1 -36.79 -9.95 -5.51
C MET A 1 -36.60 -8.55 -5.00
N ASN A 2 -35.89 -8.41 -3.88
CA ASN A 2 -35.86 -7.21 -3.04
C ASN A 2 -35.09 -6.05 -3.68
N LEU A 3 -35.73 -4.88 -3.81
CA LEU A 3 -35.14 -3.60 -4.18
C LEU A 3 -34.07 -3.09 -3.19
N LEU A 4 -33.96 -3.72 -2.01
CA LEU A 4 -33.00 -3.39 -0.95
C LEU A 4 -31.57 -3.92 -1.21
N GLU A 5 -31.37 -4.91 -2.09
CA GLU A 5 -30.01 -5.43 -2.38
C GLU A 5 -29.21 -4.55 -3.34
N LYS A 6 -29.89 -3.76 -4.20
CA LYS A 6 -29.23 -2.88 -5.18
C LYS A 6 -28.50 -1.69 -4.55
N SER A 7 -28.87 -1.28 -3.32
CA SER A 7 -28.22 -0.16 -2.62
C SER A 7 -26.83 -0.52 -2.08
N SER A 8 -26.56 -1.81 -1.86
CA SER A 8 -25.33 -2.26 -1.19
C SER A 8 -24.08 -2.03 -2.04
N VAL A 9 -24.16 -2.19 -3.37
CA VAL A 9 -23.00 -2.04 -4.26
C VAL A 9 -22.59 -0.57 -4.43
N HIS A 10 -23.55 0.35 -4.37
CA HIS A 10 -23.32 1.79 -4.53
C HIS A 10 -22.73 2.45 -3.27
N ASN A 11 -22.86 1.79 -2.12
CA ASN A 11 -22.38 2.26 -0.81
C ASN A 11 -21.09 1.56 -0.36
N ARG A 12 -20.44 0.73 -1.21
CA ARG A 12 -19.16 0.10 -0.90
C ARG A 12 -18.00 1.09 -1.05
N GLY A 13 -17.01 0.97 -0.17
CA GLY A 13 -15.80 1.79 -0.16
C GLY A 13 -15.96 3.06 0.66
N SER A 14 -14.84 3.56 1.16
CA SER A 14 -14.75 4.76 2.01
C SER A 14 -14.80 6.06 1.22
N MET A 15 -14.72 5.99 -0.12
CA MET A 15 -14.87 7.11 -1.03
C MET A 15 -15.90 6.77 -2.12
N ARG A 16 -16.74 7.75 -2.45
CA ARG A 16 -17.79 7.60 -3.47
C ARG A 16 -17.51 8.53 -4.65
N ILE A 17 -17.06 7.95 -5.75
CA ILE A 17 -16.84 8.63 -7.03
C ILE A 17 -17.71 7.92 -8.06
N ILE A 18 -18.79 8.56 -8.49
CA ILE A 18 -19.80 7.94 -9.35
C ILE A 18 -19.49 8.21 -10.82
N SER A 19 -19.49 7.15 -11.64
CA SER A 19 -19.38 7.31 -13.09
C SER A 19 -20.50 8.20 -13.63
N PRO A 20 -20.23 9.13 -14.56
CA PRO A 20 -21.26 10.04 -15.07
C PRO A 20 -22.26 9.34 -16.00
N SER A 21 -21.93 8.17 -16.54
CA SER A 21 -22.76 7.41 -17.46
C SER A 21 -23.28 6.10 -16.84
N PRO A 22 -24.49 5.65 -17.24
CA PRO A 22 -25.00 4.33 -16.91
C PRO A 22 -24.15 3.17 -17.48
N PRO A 23 -24.04 2.04 -16.77
CA PRO A 23 -24.54 1.82 -15.42
C PRO A 23 -23.72 2.64 -14.40
N TYR A 24 -24.42 3.40 -13.55
CA TYR A 24 -23.79 4.22 -12.51
C TYR A 24 -23.05 3.31 -11.52
N ASN A 25 -21.75 3.50 -11.40
CA ASN A 25 -20.89 2.68 -10.56
C ASN A 25 -20.00 3.54 -9.68
N ASN A 26 -19.76 3.11 -8.44
CA ASN A 26 -18.74 3.70 -7.59
C ASN A 26 -17.35 3.22 -8.05
N THR A 27 -16.57 4.10 -8.69
CA THR A 27 -15.18 3.82 -9.11
C THR A 27 -14.21 3.84 -7.91
N GLY A 28 -14.58 4.50 -6.81
CA GLY A 28 -13.85 4.51 -5.54
C GLY A 28 -14.17 3.34 -4.59
N ARG A 29 -14.87 2.30 -5.07
CA ARG A 29 -15.38 1.21 -4.21
C ARG A 29 -14.30 0.39 -3.47
N ALA A 30 -13.06 0.41 -3.95
CA ALA A 30 -11.94 -0.33 -3.35
C ALA A 30 -11.19 0.47 -2.27
N THR A 31 -11.53 1.75 -2.09
CA THR A 31 -10.87 2.62 -1.12
C THR A 31 -11.27 2.24 0.31
N ILE A 32 -10.31 1.91 1.16
CA ILE A 32 -10.50 1.73 2.61
C ILE A 32 -10.30 3.07 3.35
N ASN A 33 -10.63 3.18 4.63
CA ASN A 33 -10.53 4.45 5.37
C ASN A 33 -9.09 4.93 5.41
N SER A 34 -8.13 4.04 5.62
CA SER A 34 -6.71 4.39 5.64
C SER A 34 -6.25 5.03 4.32
N THR A 35 -6.69 4.49 3.18
CA THR A 35 -6.41 5.07 1.86
C THR A 35 -7.14 6.41 1.66
N ARG A 36 -8.40 6.52 2.09
CA ARG A 36 -9.15 7.79 2.04
C ARG A 36 -8.41 8.88 2.83
N ASP A 37 -7.96 8.56 4.03
CA ASP A 37 -7.34 9.52 4.93
C ASP A 37 -5.99 10.01 4.36
N LEU A 38 -5.24 9.14 3.66
CA LEU A 38 -4.05 9.53 2.91
C LEU A 38 -4.38 10.45 1.72
N ILE A 39 -5.46 10.16 0.98
CA ILE A 39 -5.92 11.02 -0.12
C ILE A 39 -6.30 12.41 0.39
N ILE A 40 -7.04 12.48 1.51
CA ILE A 40 -7.42 13.75 2.16
C ILE A 40 -6.17 14.52 2.58
N GLN A 41 -5.19 13.86 3.21
CA GLN A 41 -3.91 14.50 3.59
C GLN A 41 -3.17 15.05 2.36
N GLY A 42 -3.14 14.31 1.26
CA GLY A 42 -2.56 14.77 -0.01
C GLY A 42 -3.24 16.05 -0.52
N PHE A 43 -4.57 16.09 -0.54
CA PHE A 43 -5.32 17.29 -0.94
C PHE A 43 -5.08 18.48 0.00
N GLN A 44 -4.99 18.24 1.31
CA GLN A 44 -4.68 19.30 2.28
C GLN A 44 -3.29 19.89 2.05
N CYS A 45 -2.28 19.05 1.76
CA CYS A 45 -0.93 19.50 1.43
C CYS A 45 -0.92 20.38 0.17
N VAL A 46 -1.60 19.94 -0.90
CA VAL A 46 -1.72 20.73 -2.14
C VAL A 46 -2.41 22.07 -1.87
N LEU A 47 -3.50 22.09 -1.10
CA LEU A 47 -4.21 23.31 -0.77
C LEU A 47 -3.32 24.30 0.01
N GLN A 48 -2.52 23.80 0.95
CA GLN A 48 -1.56 24.62 1.69
C GLN A 48 -0.50 25.22 0.76
N LEU A 49 0.05 24.43 -0.16
CA LEU A 49 1.03 24.91 -1.14
C LEU A 49 0.43 25.98 -2.06
N LEU A 50 -0.82 25.78 -2.53
CA LEU A 50 -1.53 26.77 -3.34
C LEU A 50 -1.79 28.08 -2.58
N ASN A 51 -2.12 28.01 -1.29
CA ASN A 51 -2.27 29.21 -0.46
C ASN A 51 -0.95 29.97 -0.32
N THR A 52 0.17 29.27 -0.13
CA THR A 52 1.50 29.87 -0.10
C THR A 52 1.85 30.52 -1.46
N ILE A 53 1.57 29.84 -2.58
CA ILE A 53 1.78 30.36 -3.94
C ILE A 53 1.05 31.69 -4.15
N ASN A 54 -0.16 31.85 -3.60
CA ASN A 54 -0.92 33.09 -3.72
C ASN A 54 -0.30 34.27 -2.97
N THR A 55 0.61 34.02 -2.02
CA THR A 55 1.25 35.03 -1.17
C THR A 55 2.69 35.40 -1.57
N ILE A 56 3.32 34.66 -2.48
CA ILE A 56 4.74 34.85 -2.86
C ILE A 56 4.92 35.57 -4.21
N SER A 57 6.14 36.05 -4.45
CA SER A 57 6.53 36.76 -5.68
C SER A 57 6.50 35.84 -6.91
N SER A 58 6.38 36.41 -8.12
CA SER A 58 6.18 35.66 -9.37
C SER A 58 7.25 34.60 -9.68
N GLU A 59 8.50 34.80 -9.24
CA GLU A 59 9.60 33.86 -9.48
C GLU A 59 9.54 32.65 -8.51
N ASP A 60 9.12 32.89 -7.27
CA ASP A 60 8.93 31.84 -6.26
C ASP A 60 7.71 30.95 -6.53
N LYS A 61 6.70 31.48 -7.26
CA LYS A 61 5.49 30.73 -7.65
C LYS A 61 5.82 29.51 -8.51
N LEU A 62 6.75 29.63 -9.45
CA LEU A 62 7.12 28.51 -10.33
C LEU A 62 7.78 27.37 -9.54
N ASN A 63 8.65 27.69 -8.59
CA ASN A 63 9.30 26.71 -7.72
C ASN A 63 8.29 26.02 -6.80
N ALA A 64 7.34 26.77 -6.23
CA ALA A 64 6.29 26.19 -5.40
C ALA A 64 5.29 25.32 -6.21
N LEU A 65 5.00 25.67 -7.47
CA LEU A 65 4.20 24.82 -8.37
C LEU A 65 4.93 23.51 -8.71
N LYS A 66 6.27 23.54 -8.89
CA LYS A 66 7.06 22.32 -9.07
C LYS A 66 6.98 21.41 -7.86
N GLN A 67 7.00 21.96 -6.63
CA GLN A 67 6.83 21.16 -5.42
C GLN A 67 5.51 20.38 -5.40
N ILE A 68 4.42 20.94 -5.94
CA ILE A 68 3.14 20.21 -6.08
C ILE A 68 3.28 19.02 -7.03
N LEU A 69 3.99 19.19 -8.16
CA LEU A 69 4.21 18.12 -9.15
C LEU A 69 5.17 17.05 -8.64
N GLU A 70 6.07 17.41 -7.73
CA GLU A 70 7.07 16.54 -7.12
C GLU A 70 6.59 15.92 -5.80
N LEU A 71 5.32 16.11 -5.41
CA LEU A 71 4.74 15.49 -4.23
C LEU A 71 4.86 13.97 -4.32
N ASN A 72 5.69 13.42 -3.45
CA ASN A 72 5.88 12.00 -3.32
C ASN A 72 5.06 11.47 -2.14
N ASN A 73 4.65 10.21 -2.23
CA ASN A 73 4.07 9.52 -1.10
C ASN A 73 5.19 9.26 -0.08
N ASP A 74 5.11 9.91 1.08
CA ASP A 74 6.01 9.68 2.22
C ASP A 74 5.70 8.33 2.85
N PHE A 75 6.05 7.26 2.15
CA PHE A 75 6.00 5.91 2.68
C PHE A 75 7.39 5.50 3.19
N PRO A 76 7.50 5.03 4.44
CA PRO A 76 6.50 5.09 5.52
C PRO A 76 6.43 6.49 6.15
N ASN A 77 5.23 6.93 6.53
CA ASN A 77 5.05 8.23 7.19
C ASN A 77 5.47 8.16 8.67
N GLU A 78 5.55 9.31 9.33
CA GLU A 78 6.00 9.42 10.73
C GLU A 78 5.12 8.65 11.73
N LYS A 79 3.87 8.35 11.38
CA LYS A 79 2.94 7.62 12.25
C LYS A 79 3.13 6.10 12.17
N VAL A 80 3.76 5.60 11.11
CA VAL A 80 4.06 4.17 10.98
C VAL A 80 5.14 3.80 12.00
N LYS A 81 4.94 2.70 12.72
CA LYS A 81 5.87 2.17 13.72
C LYS A 81 6.43 0.80 13.34
N SER A 82 5.67 0.01 12.59
CA SER A 82 6.11 -1.28 12.07
C SER A 82 5.76 -1.47 10.61
N LEU A 83 6.49 -2.37 9.95
CA LEU A 83 6.25 -2.79 8.58
C LEU A 83 6.07 -4.30 8.52
N VAL A 84 5.11 -4.73 7.71
CA VAL A 84 5.06 -6.09 7.16
C VAL A 84 5.65 -6.00 5.76
N GLN A 85 6.78 -6.65 5.55
CA GLN A 85 7.38 -6.78 4.23
C GLN A 85 7.07 -8.17 3.69
N LEU A 86 6.41 -8.20 2.54
CA LEU A 86 6.18 -9.40 1.74
C LEU A 86 7.33 -9.54 0.75
N THR A 87 7.92 -10.72 0.69
CA THR A 87 8.96 -11.08 -0.27
C THR A 87 8.43 -12.16 -1.20
N PHE A 88 8.40 -11.83 -2.48
CA PHE A 88 8.01 -12.70 -3.58
C PHE A 88 9.27 -13.11 -4.32
N SER A 89 9.44 -14.41 -4.59
CA SER A 89 10.54 -14.87 -5.44
C SER A 89 10.07 -15.89 -6.46
N SER A 90 10.78 -15.94 -7.58
CA SER A 90 10.56 -16.86 -8.71
C SER A 90 11.89 -17.16 -9.40
N GLU A 91 11.87 -18.05 -10.40
CA GLU A 91 13.07 -18.37 -11.19
C GLU A 91 13.33 -17.32 -12.29
N ASN A 92 12.27 -16.70 -12.81
CA ASN A 92 12.34 -15.71 -13.87
C ASN A 92 11.33 -14.58 -13.67
N SER A 93 11.53 -13.48 -14.39
CA SER A 93 10.73 -12.26 -14.28
C SER A 93 9.27 -12.44 -14.69
N ASN A 94 8.98 -13.27 -15.69
CA ASN A 94 7.62 -13.49 -16.17
C ASN A 94 6.76 -14.16 -15.08
N GLU A 95 7.32 -15.18 -14.42
CA GLU A 95 6.69 -15.78 -13.25
C GLU A 95 6.52 -14.77 -12.11
N LEU A 96 7.52 -13.92 -11.87
CA LEU A 96 7.43 -12.92 -10.82
C LEU A 96 6.28 -11.93 -11.06
N ASP A 97 6.12 -11.49 -12.30
CA ASP A 97 5.07 -10.54 -12.69
C ASP A 97 3.67 -11.16 -12.57
N GLU A 98 3.51 -12.42 -12.97
CA GLU A 98 2.27 -13.18 -12.69
C GLU A 98 2.00 -13.28 -11.19
N TRP A 99 3.04 -13.57 -10.40
CA TRP A 99 2.95 -13.70 -8.95
C TRP A 99 2.54 -12.40 -8.26
N ILE A 100 3.12 -11.29 -8.72
CA ILE A 100 2.78 -9.95 -8.31
C ILE A 100 1.33 -9.60 -8.69
N GLY A 101 0.90 -9.98 -9.90
CA GLY A 101 -0.49 -9.81 -10.35
C GLY A 101 -1.47 -10.52 -9.42
N TRP A 102 -1.16 -11.77 -9.06
CA TRP A 102 -1.93 -12.55 -8.10
C TRP A 102 -1.99 -11.89 -6.73
N MET A 103 -0.85 -11.40 -6.22
CA MET A 103 -0.79 -10.63 -4.98
C MET A 103 -1.70 -9.40 -5.02
N LYS A 104 -1.58 -8.57 -6.06
CA LYS A 104 -2.36 -7.32 -6.19
C LYS A 104 -3.87 -7.58 -6.16
N SER A 105 -4.33 -8.69 -6.75
CA SER A 105 -5.75 -9.07 -6.74
C SER A 105 -6.29 -9.40 -5.35
N ARG A 106 -5.43 -9.84 -4.42
CA ARG A 106 -5.80 -10.24 -3.04
C ARG A 106 -5.49 -9.20 -2.00
N LEU A 107 -4.51 -8.35 -2.27
CA LEU A 107 -4.02 -7.36 -1.32
C LEU A 107 -5.16 -6.48 -0.79
N ALA A 108 -6.08 -6.04 -1.68
CA ALA A 108 -7.25 -5.25 -1.31
C ALA A 108 -8.12 -5.92 -0.22
N HIS A 109 -8.26 -7.25 -0.26
CA HIS A 109 -9.02 -7.99 0.75
C HIS A 109 -8.26 -8.07 2.08
N PHE A 110 -6.95 -8.29 2.03
CA PHE A 110 -6.11 -8.32 3.23
C PHE A 110 -6.09 -6.96 3.94
N VAL A 111 -5.85 -5.88 3.20
CA VAL A 111 -5.84 -4.52 3.78
C VAL A 111 -7.20 -4.14 4.36
N ASN A 112 -8.30 -4.55 3.71
CA ASN A 112 -9.64 -4.33 4.23
C ASN A 112 -9.90 -5.15 5.51
N ALA A 113 -9.43 -6.41 5.58
CA ALA A 113 -9.55 -7.22 6.79
C ALA A 113 -8.74 -6.63 7.96
N CYS A 114 -7.52 -6.14 7.69
CA CYS A 114 -6.74 -5.41 8.68
C CYS A 114 -7.48 -4.20 9.26
N GLU A 115 -8.21 -3.45 8.43
CA GLU A 115 -8.92 -2.27 8.89
C GLU A 115 -10.25 -2.60 9.60
N VAL A 116 -11.05 -3.51 9.01
CA VAL A 116 -12.42 -3.80 9.47
C VAL A 116 -12.44 -4.82 10.60
N GLU A 117 -11.63 -5.89 10.50
CA GLU A 117 -11.63 -7.00 11.47
C GLU A 117 -10.56 -6.83 12.56
N CYS A 118 -9.47 -6.13 12.24
CA CYS A 118 -8.38 -5.90 13.19
C CYS A 118 -8.33 -4.47 13.73
N HIS A 119 -9.14 -3.55 13.21
CA HIS A 119 -9.14 -2.13 13.60
C HIS A 119 -7.77 -1.46 13.51
N LEU A 120 -6.97 -1.87 12.51
CA LEU A 120 -5.63 -1.35 12.29
C LEU A 120 -5.64 -0.22 11.26
N VAL A 121 -4.87 0.84 11.56
CA VAL A 121 -4.56 1.90 10.61
C VAL A 121 -3.32 1.50 9.82
N ILE A 122 -3.43 1.54 8.49
CA ILE A 122 -2.40 1.03 7.59
C ILE A 122 -1.94 2.06 6.56
N GLN A 123 -0.73 1.89 6.04
CA GLN A 123 -0.23 2.63 4.89
C GLN A 123 0.36 1.64 3.92
N THR A 124 0.00 1.72 2.65
CA THR A 124 0.54 0.85 1.61
C THR A 124 1.65 1.54 0.87
N GLN A 125 2.72 0.80 0.53
CA GLN A 125 3.71 1.27 -0.42
C GLN A 125 3.08 1.44 -1.82
N SER A 126 3.48 2.49 -2.54
CA SER A 126 2.97 2.79 -3.89
C SER A 126 3.59 1.93 -5.00
N SER A 127 4.81 1.44 -4.78
CA SER A 127 5.59 0.67 -5.76
C SER A 127 6.09 -0.65 -5.18
N ILE A 128 6.43 -1.57 -6.09
CA ILE A 128 7.09 -2.83 -5.75
C ILE A 128 8.58 -2.67 -6.02
N GLU A 129 9.40 -3.13 -5.08
CA GLU A 129 10.85 -3.09 -5.22
C GLU A 129 11.38 -4.40 -5.78
N TYR A 130 12.00 -4.35 -6.95
CA TYR A 130 12.60 -5.52 -7.58
C TYR A 130 14.07 -5.67 -7.17
N LYS A 131 14.50 -6.92 -6.98
CA LYS A 131 15.87 -7.33 -6.61
C LYS A 131 16.33 -8.51 -7.47
N SER A 132 17.62 -8.82 -7.39
CA SER A 132 18.22 -10.04 -7.94
C SER A 132 17.89 -10.29 -9.41
N ASN A 133 18.10 -9.29 -10.29
CA ASN A 133 17.76 -9.35 -11.71
C ASN A 133 16.27 -9.70 -11.98
N ASN A 134 15.36 -9.11 -11.20
CA ASN A 134 13.90 -9.28 -11.31
C ASN A 134 13.42 -10.72 -11.04
N THR A 135 14.11 -11.44 -10.16
CA THR A 135 13.67 -12.75 -9.62
C THR A 135 13.13 -12.64 -8.20
N GLU A 136 13.29 -11.48 -7.57
CA GLU A 136 12.73 -11.17 -6.25
C GLU A 136 12.03 -9.82 -6.27
N ALA A 137 10.89 -9.73 -5.59
CA ALA A 137 10.13 -8.51 -5.41
C ALA A 137 9.70 -8.33 -3.95
N LEU A 138 9.75 -7.09 -3.48
CA LEU A 138 9.39 -6.71 -2.11
C LEU A 138 8.22 -5.73 -2.13
N TYR A 139 7.27 -5.96 -1.23
CA TYR A 139 6.14 -5.07 -1.02
C TYR A 139 5.92 -4.84 0.47
N SER A 140 5.86 -3.57 0.88
CA SER A 140 5.75 -3.21 2.30
C SER A 140 4.39 -2.60 2.65
N ILE A 141 3.88 -2.97 3.81
CA ILE A 141 2.65 -2.42 4.41
C ILE A 141 3.00 -1.90 5.79
N GLY A 142 2.76 -0.61 6.02
CA GLY A 142 3.00 0.08 7.29
C GLY A 142 1.80 0.00 8.21
N PHE A 143 2.09 -0.10 9.51
CA PHE A 143 1.12 -0.12 10.61
C PHE A 143 1.53 0.88 11.69
N GLN A 144 0.55 1.49 12.37
CA GLN A 144 0.79 2.44 13.46
C GLN A 144 1.10 1.77 14.81
N LEU A 145 1.04 0.43 14.88
CA LEU A 145 1.46 -0.35 16.03
C LEU A 145 2.94 -0.68 15.95
N ASP A 146 3.59 -0.84 17.10
CA ASP A 146 4.94 -1.40 17.14
C ASP A 146 4.93 -2.90 16.75
N PRO A 147 6.09 -3.47 16.36
CA PRO A 147 6.16 -4.85 15.89
C PRO A 147 5.67 -5.89 16.89
N GLN A 148 5.96 -5.72 18.18
CA GLN A 148 5.60 -6.70 19.21
C GLN A 148 4.08 -6.74 19.39
N THR A 149 3.47 -5.56 19.52
CA THR A 149 2.01 -5.44 19.62
C THR A 149 1.32 -5.98 18.37
N LEU A 150 1.87 -5.71 17.17
CA LEU A 150 1.30 -6.23 15.92
C LEU A 150 1.37 -7.75 15.84
N ILE A 151 2.49 -8.37 16.22
CA ILE A 151 2.67 -9.84 16.23
C ILE A 151 1.72 -10.52 17.22
N GLN A 152 1.52 -9.90 18.39
CA GLN A 152 0.63 -10.42 19.43
C GLN A 152 -0.86 -10.23 19.08
N HIS A 153 -1.18 -9.42 18.07
CA HIS A 153 -2.54 -9.15 17.67
C HIS A 153 -3.18 -10.36 16.96
N GLN A 154 -3.96 -11.16 17.70
CA GLN A 154 -4.50 -12.45 17.25
C GLN A 154 -5.25 -12.38 15.91
N ASN A 155 -6.17 -11.42 15.76
CA ASN A 155 -6.93 -11.28 14.52
C ASN A 155 -6.02 -10.97 13.33
N PHE A 156 -4.97 -10.15 13.55
CA PHE A 156 -4.05 -9.76 12.49
C PHE A 156 -3.21 -10.97 12.05
N SER A 157 -2.67 -11.72 13.01
CA SER A 157 -1.93 -12.95 12.74
C SER A 157 -2.78 -13.98 11.99
N SER A 158 -4.06 -14.12 12.34
CA SER A 158 -5.02 -14.94 11.60
C SER A 158 -5.27 -14.43 10.17
N CYS A 159 -5.51 -13.13 9.99
CA CYS A 159 -5.72 -12.51 8.67
C CYS A 159 -4.48 -12.63 7.78
N LEU A 160 -3.29 -12.40 8.34
CA LEU A 160 -2.01 -12.52 7.62
C LEU A 160 -1.76 -13.94 7.19
N LYS A 161 -1.98 -14.92 8.07
CA LYS A 161 -1.87 -16.34 7.73
C LYS A 161 -2.82 -16.70 6.59
N LYS A 162 -4.11 -16.38 6.71
CA LYS A 162 -5.10 -16.63 5.65
C LYS A 162 -4.69 -16.00 4.32
N PHE A 163 -4.16 -14.78 4.35
CA PHE A 163 -3.69 -14.10 3.15
C PHE A 163 -2.50 -14.82 2.50
N VAL A 164 -1.51 -15.25 3.29
CA VAL A 164 -0.36 -16.01 2.78
C VAL A 164 -0.78 -17.38 2.27
N ASP A 165 -1.65 -18.10 2.97
CA ASP A 165 -2.15 -19.43 2.57
C ASP A 165 -2.91 -19.36 1.22
N GLN A 166 -3.51 -18.22 0.85
CA GLN A 166 -4.16 -18.04 -0.46
C GLN A 166 -3.18 -18.11 -1.64
N PHE A 167 -1.88 -17.94 -1.41
CA PHE A 167 -0.87 -18.08 -2.46
C PHE A 167 -0.67 -19.54 -2.84
N ASP A 168 -0.84 -20.48 -1.90
CA ASP A 168 -0.81 -21.91 -2.22
C ASP A 168 -1.96 -22.33 -3.15
N LEU A 169 -3.02 -21.52 -3.22
CA LEU A 169 -4.19 -21.75 -4.08
C LEU A 169 -4.07 -21.13 -5.48
N TYR A 170 -2.89 -20.60 -5.85
CA TYR A 170 -2.71 -20.06 -7.21
C TYR A 170 -2.73 -21.17 -8.26
N PRO A 171 -3.64 -21.12 -9.26
CA PRO A 171 -3.83 -22.24 -10.20
C PRO A 171 -2.58 -22.59 -11.01
N ASN A 172 -1.75 -21.60 -11.34
CA ASN A 172 -0.54 -21.78 -12.15
C ASN A 172 0.73 -21.75 -11.29
N ARG A 173 0.62 -22.07 -9.99
CA ARG A 173 1.76 -22.03 -9.08
C ARG A 173 2.83 -23.02 -9.53
N LYS A 174 4.05 -22.52 -9.67
CA LYS A 174 5.26 -23.32 -9.85
C LYS A 174 6.03 -23.42 -8.55
N GLU A 175 6.86 -24.46 -8.41
CA GLU A 175 7.70 -24.67 -7.22
C GLU A 175 8.70 -23.52 -6.97
N SER A 176 9.11 -22.86 -8.05
CA SER A 176 9.95 -21.66 -8.02
C SER A 176 9.26 -20.47 -7.34
N MET A 177 7.93 -20.41 -7.35
CA MET A 177 7.14 -19.27 -6.87
C MET A 177 6.94 -19.36 -5.36
N LYS A 178 7.63 -18.50 -4.62
CA LYS A 178 7.60 -18.47 -3.16
C LYS A 178 7.14 -17.12 -2.64
N ILE A 179 6.50 -17.16 -1.49
CA ILE A 179 6.15 -15.99 -0.70
C ILE A 179 6.68 -16.19 0.72
N SER A 180 7.24 -15.13 1.29
CA SER A 180 7.57 -15.05 2.70
C SER A 180 7.23 -13.66 3.22
N TYR A 181 7.22 -13.50 4.53
CA TYR A 181 7.04 -12.19 5.13
C TYR A 181 7.94 -12.00 6.35
N LYS A 182 8.29 -10.75 6.63
CA LYS A 182 8.99 -10.32 7.85
C LYS A 182 8.27 -9.13 8.45
N ILE A 183 8.19 -9.09 9.78
CA ILE A 183 7.68 -7.94 10.52
C ILE A 183 8.88 -7.30 11.23
N PHE A 184 9.09 -6.00 11.04
CA PHE A 184 10.19 -5.27 11.68
C PHE A 184 9.78 -3.84 12.02
N SER A 185 10.57 -3.23 12.92
CA SER A 185 10.36 -1.83 13.28
C SER A 185 10.77 -0.91 12.13
N ILE A 186 10.19 0.29 12.10
CA ILE A 186 10.60 1.33 11.14
C ILE A 186 12.07 1.71 11.33
N HIS A 187 12.58 1.63 12.56
CA HIS A 187 13.98 1.87 12.84
C HIS A 187 14.88 0.86 12.11
N ASP A 188 14.60 -0.44 12.26
CA ASP A 188 15.37 -1.52 11.62
C ASP A 188 15.32 -1.41 10.09
N TRP A 189 14.15 -1.09 9.54
CA TRP A 189 13.99 -0.87 8.11
C TRP A 189 14.85 0.27 7.56
N LYS A 190 14.89 1.40 8.27
CA LYS A 190 15.72 2.54 7.89
C LYS A 190 17.21 2.16 7.93
N LEU A 191 17.63 1.42 8.96
CA LEU A 191 19.00 0.91 9.08
C LEU A 191 19.39 -0.01 7.92
N GLU A 192 18.57 -1.03 7.60
CA GLU A 192 18.82 -1.95 6.49
C GLU A 192 18.98 -1.20 5.16
N ARG A 193 18.16 -0.18 4.90
CA ARG A 193 18.24 0.64 3.68
C ARG A 193 19.45 1.57 3.63
N MET A 194 19.84 2.14 4.77
CA MET A 194 21.05 2.96 4.84
C MET A 194 22.30 2.12 4.57
N GLN A 195 22.37 0.92 5.16
CA GLN A 195 23.47 -0.02 4.93
C GLN A 195 23.53 -0.49 3.47
N ALA A 196 22.39 -0.80 2.85
CA ALA A 196 22.32 -1.19 1.44
C ALA A 196 22.79 -0.07 0.49
N LYS A 197 22.53 1.20 0.83
CA LYS A 197 23.04 2.35 0.05
C LYS A 197 24.55 2.48 0.17
N LEU A 198 25.09 2.37 1.39
CA LEU A 198 26.53 2.44 1.65
C LEU A 198 27.31 1.36 0.88
N GLN A 199 26.80 0.12 0.85
CA GLN A 199 27.42 -0.98 0.13
C GLN A 199 27.43 -0.80 -1.41
N ARG A 200 26.47 -0.05 -1.96
CA ARG A 200 26.40 0.27 -3.40
C ARG A 200 27.36 1.39 -3.81
N THR A 201 27.71 2.29 -2.89
CA THR A 201 28.66 3.39 -3.14
C THR A 201 30.12 2.99 -3.00
N THR A 202 30.41 1.83 -2.39
CA THR A 202 31.77 1.28 -2.21
C THR A 202 32.15 0.21 -3.23
N LYS A 203 31.38 0.03 -4.30
CA LYS A 203 31.72 -0.79 -5.47
C LYS A 203 31.82 0.11 -6.70
#